data_AF-A0A1Q5RDF3-F1
#
_entry.id   AF-A0A1Q5RDF3-F1
#
_cell.length_a   1.000
_cell.length_b   1.000
_cell.length_c   1.000
_cell.angle_alpha   90.00
_cell.angle_beta   90.00
_cell.angle_gamma   90.00
#
_symmetry.space_group_name_H-M   'P 1'
#
loop_
_entity.id
_entity.type
_entity.pdbx_description
1 polymer ?
#
loop_
_entity_poly.entity_id
_entity_poly.type
_entity_poly.pdbx_seq_one_letter_code
_entity_poly.pdbx_strand_id
1 'polypeptide(L)' 'MPKRSHEQRRLDLIFGARALARYIFDDEEKWKAVYRLKHELGLFKMRGLICGRPATIDQRIAAREAAMEETA' A
#
# COMPACT_ATOMS: atom_id res chain seq x y z
N MET A 1 -24.03 22.86 1.72
CA MET A 1 -22.76 22.13 1.90
C MET A 1 -22.93 21.09 3.00
N PRO A 2 -22.99 19.78 2.70
CA PRO A 2 -22.98 18.79 3.76
C PRO A 2 -21.52 18.52 4.18
N LYS A 3 -21.11 19.20 5.25
CA LYS A 3 -20.05 18.74 6.15
C LYS A 3 -20.60 17.50 6.88
N ARG A 4 -20.14 16.30 6.52
CA ARG A 4 -20.07 15.06 7.34
C ARG A 4 -19.95 13.84 6.42
N SER A 5 -18.73 13.36 6.20
CA SER A 5 -18.40 11.95 5.87
C SER A 5 -16.87 11.74 5.82
N HIS A 6 -16.09 12.45 6.64
CA HIS A 6 -14.63 12.30 6.67
C HIS A 6 -14.16 11.13 7.58
N GLU A 7 -15.06 10.57 8.39
CA GLU A 7 -14.72 9.64 9.48
C GLU A 7 -15.15 8.17 9.24
N GLN A 8 -15.77 7.86 8.10
CA GLN A 8 -16.24 6.50 7.78
C GLN A 8 -15.79 5.97 6.42
N ARG A 9 -14.74 6.56 5.82
CA ARG A 9 -14.00 5.85 4.78
C ARG A 9 -13.17 4.76 5.46
N ARG A 10 -13.79 3.58 5.46
CA ARG A 10 -13.29 2.25 5.78
C ARG A 10 -11.78 2.19 5.67
N LEU A 11 -11.17 1.48 6.61
CA LEU A 11 -9.83 0.95 6.43
C LEU A 11 -9.91 -0.07 5.28
N ASP A 12 -10.00 0.38 4.03
CA ASP A 12 -10.10 -0.49 2.86
C ASP A 12 -8.74 -1.19 2.72
N LEU A 13 -8.60 -2.32 3.39
CA LEU A 13 -7.38 -3.11 3.39
C LEU A 13 -7.35 -3.95 2.11
N ILE A 14 -6.21 -3.94 1.43
CA ILE A 14 -5.94 -4.86 0.33
C ILE A 14 -5.40 -6.15 0.93
N PHE A 15 -6.01 -7.28 0.59
CA PHE A 15 -5.64 -8.60 1.09
C PHE A 15 -5.00 -9.45 -0.01
N GLY A 16 -3.91 -10.13 0.34
CA GLY A 16 -3.21 -11.05 -0.52
C GLY A 16 -2.06 -10.42 -1.29
N ALA A 17 -0.99 -11.19 -1.49
CA ALA A 17 0.23 -10.71 -2.16
C ALA A 17 -0.01 -10.33 -3.62
N ARG A 18 -0.89 -11.03 -4.34
CA ARG A 18 -1.22 -10.73 -5.76
C ARG A 18 -2.00 -9.43 -5.89
N ALA A 19 -3.01 -9.22 -5.05
CA ALA A 19 -3.78 -7.98 -5.04
C ALA A 19 -2.90 -6.77 -4.68
N LEU A 20 -2.02 -6.93 -3.69
CA LEU A 20 -1.02 -5.91 -3.36
C LEU A 20 -0.05 -5.66 -4.52
N ALA A 21 0.37 -6.70 -5.24
CA ALA A 21 1.26 -6.55 -6.38
C ALA A 21 0.58 -5.83 -7.56
N ARG A 22 -0.68 -6.16 -7.85
CA ARG A 22 -1.50 -5.42 -8.80
C ARG A 22 -1.66 -3.97 -8.38
N TYR A 23 -1.83 -3.68 -7.09
CA TYR A 23 -1.96 -2.32 -6.62
C TYR A 23 -0.65 -1.52 -6.72
N ILE A 24 0.47 -2.10 -6.29
CA ILE A 24 1.77 -1.41 -6.17
C ILE A 24 2.48 -1.32 -7.52
N PHE A 25 2.37 -2.36 -8.36
CA PHE A 25 3.18 -2.51 -9.57
C PHE A 25 2.35 -2.60 -10.86
N ASP A 26 1.02 -2.52 -10.77
CA ASP A 26 0.10 -2.92 -11.85
C ASP A 26 0.39 -4.33 -12.41
N ASP A 27 0.96 -5.22 -11.61
CA ASP A 27 1.40 -6.54 -12.07
C ASP A 27 1.29 -7.58 -10.95
N GLU A 28 0.40 -8.56 -11.13
CA GLU A 28 0.16 -9.64 -10.17
C GLU A 28 1.32 -10.65 -10.10
N GLU A 29 2.13 -10.80 -11.15
CA GLU A 29 3.26 -11.74 -11.18
C GLU A 29 4.38 -11.32 -10.21
N LYS A 30 4.43 -10.03 -9.89
CA LYS A 30 5.36 -9.46 -8.91
C LYS A 30 4.96 -9.70 -7.45
N TRP A 31 4.02 -10.61 -7.16
CA TRP A 31 3.59 -10.96 -5.80
C TRP A 31 4.74 -11.35 -4.85
N LYS A 32 5.83 -11.92 -5.37
CA LYS A 32 7.03 -12.23 -4.56
C LYS A 32 7.74 -10.97 -4.06
N ALA A 33 7.76 -9.90 -4.86
CA ALA A 33 8.41 -8.64 -4.50
C ALA A 33 7.69 -7.92 -3.35
N VAL A 34 6.36 -8.10 -3.23
CA VAL A 34 5.55 -7.55 -2.13
C VAL A 34 6.07 -7.97 -0.75
N TYR A 35 6.55 -9.21 -0.60
CA TYR A 35 7.10 -9.68 0.67
C TYR A 35 8.40 -8.97 1.07
N ARG A 36 9.21 -8.55 0.09
CA ARG A 36 10.44 -7.77 0.33
C ARG A 36 10.08 -6.36 0.80
N LEU A 37 9.06 -5.77 0.18
CA LEU A 37 8.55 -4.44 0.51
C LEU A 37 7.68 -4.40 1.77
N LYS A 38 7.55 -5.49 2.51
CA LYS A 38 6.66 -5.57 3.68
C LYS A 38 6.96 -4.47 4.71
N HIS A 39 8.22 -4.31 5.10
CA HIS A 39 8.62 -3.28 6.06
C HIS A 39 8.60 -1.87 5.43
N GLU A 40 8.99 -1.78 4.16
CA GLU A 40 9.07 -0.50 3.43
C GLU A 40 7.69 0.11 3.20
N LEU A 41 6.67 -0.68 2.89
CA LEU A 41 5.31 -0.22 2.60
C LEU A 41 4.33 -0.37 3.78
N GLY A 42 4.82 -0.79 4.95
CA GLY A 42 3.98 -0.98 6.15
C GLY A 42 2.94 -2.09 6.00
N LEU A 43 3.26 -3.13 5.23
CA LEU A 43 2.39 -4.30 5.05
C LEU A 43 2.46 -5.19 6.29
N PHE A 44 1.33 -5.75 6.69
CA PHE A 44 1.21 -6.61 7.87
C PHE A 44 0.52 -7.92 7.53
N LYS A 45 0.57 -8.90 8.44
CA LYS A 45 -0.15 -10.17 8.25
C LYS A 45 -1.44 -10.15 9.08
N MET A 46 -2.54 -10.58 8.49
CA MET A 46 -3.82 -10.78 9.17
C MET A 46 -4.40 -12.12 8.71
N ARG A 47 -4.72 -13.00 9.66
CA ARG A 47 -5.29 -14.34 9.39
C ARG A 47 -4.50 -15.16 8.34
N GLY A 48 -3.16 -15.09 8.37
CA GLY A 48 -2.30 -15.82 7.43
C GLY A 48 -2.09 -15.17 6.07
N LEU A 49 -2.82 -14.09 5.76
CA LEU A 49 -2.66 -13.31 4.53
C LEU A 49 -1.84 -12.06 4.79
N ILE A 50 -1.05 -11.63 3.80
CA ILE A 50 -0.43 -10.30 3.80
C ILE A 50 -1.48 -9.27 3.41
N CYS A 51 -1.51 -8.15 4.10
CA CYS A 51 -2.43 -7.07 3.87
C CYS A 51 -1.75 -5.73 4.05
N GLY A 52 -2.30 -4.71 3.39
CA GLY A 52 -1.78 -3.35 3.45
C GLY A 52 -2.91 -2.35 3.33
N ARG A 53 -2.69 -1.15 3.87
CA ARG A 53 -3.62 -0.04 3.73
C ARG A 53 -3.17 0.82 2.53
N PRO A 54 -4.04 1.06 1.52
CA PRO A 54 -3.74 1.91 0.36
C PRO A 54 -3.10 3.24 0.76
N ALA A 55 -3.76 3.99 1.67
CA ALA A 55 -3.24 5.27 2.15
C ALA A 55 -1.82 5.21 2.71
N THR A 56 -1.45 4.12 3.41
CA THR A 56 -0.09 3.94 3.94
C THR A 56 0.89 3.56 2.84
N ILE A 57 0.47 2.70 1.91
CA ILE A 57 1.26 2.31 0.75
C ILE A 57 1.56 3.54 -0.11
N ASP A 58 0.53 4.32 -0.48
CA ASP A 58 0.65 5.53 -1.30
C ASP A 58 1.54 6.57 -0.64
N GLN A 59 1.35 6.82 0.67
CA GLN A 59 2.17 7.77 1.42
C GLN A 59 3.65 7.40 1.37
N ARG A 60 3.97 6.10 1.47
CA ARG A 60 5.36 5.64 1.47
C ARG A 60 5.96 5.57 0.07
N ILE A 61 5.17 5.27 -0.95
CA ILE A 61 5.61 5.37 -2.35
C ILE A 61 5.94 6.83 -2.68
N ALA A 62 5.02 7.75 -2.40
CA ALA A 62 5.23 9.18 -2.64
C ALA A 62 6.45 9.73 -1.88
N ALA A 63 6.65 9.32 -0.62
CA ALA A 63 7.84 9.72 0.15
C ALA A 63 9.14 9.20 -0.48
N ARG A 64 9.12 8.02 -1.10
CA ARG A 64 10.27 7.45 -1.81
C ARG A 64 10.57 8.18 -3.10
N GLU A 65 9.53 8.52 -3.86
CA GLU A 65 9.66 9.28 -5.11
C GLU A 65 10.19 10.70 -4.83
N ALA A 66 9.68 11.38 -3.81
CA ALA A 66 10.18 12.69 -3.38
C ALA A 66 11.65 12.64 -2.96
N ALA A 67 12.05 11.62 -2.18
CA ALA A 67 13.44 11.45 -1.77
C ALA A 67 14.40 11.17 -2.95
N MET A 68 13.92 10.54 -4.02
CA MET A 68 14.71 10.33 -5.24
C MET A 68 14.79 11.60 -6.11
N GLU A 69 13.79 12.48 -6.04
CA GLU A 69 13.77 13.75 -6.78
C GLU A 69 14.68 14.82 -6.12
N GLU A 70 14.82 14.81 -4.78
CA GLU A 70 15.73 15.73 -4.06
C GLU A 70 17.22 15.38 -4.19
N THR A 71 17.56 14.22 -4.79
CA THR A 71 18.95 13.80 -5.03
C THR A 71 19.38 13.89 -6.51
N ALA A 72 18.52 14.41 -7.39
CA ALA A 72 18.78 14.60 -8.81
C ALA A 72 19.33 15.99 -9.15
#